data_AF-A0A2S6R300-F1
#
_entry.id   AF-A0A2S6R300-F1
#
_cell.length_a   1.000
_cell.length_b   1.000
_cell.length_c   1.000
_cell.angle_alpha   90.00
_cell.angle_beta   90.00
_cell.angle_gamma   90.00
#
_symmetry.space_group_name_H-M   'P 1'
#
loop_
_entity.id
_entity.type
_entity.pdbx_description
1 polymer ?
#
loop_
_entity_poly.entity_id
_entity_poly.type
_entity_poly.pdbx_seq_one_letter_code
_entity_poly.pdbx_strand_id
1 'polypeptide(L)'
;IDTFVVCCPKDMTMFEDARKTSGHEGKFEVKDLAELVAEAIELKSIDLRQLPSLIERITDVAAKQVAEIAAERIAEVVAEKVMQRLADNPELARQLTAAPPAAELPAPAQLSTSIAGPVTAAELPAYDVPPKEGPRILVAVKHVGELGDEFSIDDDGLGIAAKHFEFALNEWDDAALEQALLLSEQIGSGEVVAVTIGPEEAEDTLRKVLAKGAHRAVRVWDESLAAADPVTVARALAGVAKLEEADLILAGVQSSDLAQGATGTATARILGLPHAAVVLEAEWDGGATLTATRELEGGMRHRFELPAPALLTIQTGGHTPRYATMRMIKQAKKKTIDVLDGASIGLDQSGAQLRRLTVPVKSGQAEMLEGSAAEIAKAIADIVRKKRGE
;
A
#
# COMPACT_ATOMS: atom_id res chain seq x y z
N ILE A 1 -3.84 21.83 31.36
CA ILE A 1 -4.88 21.89 30.31
C ILE A 1 -6.15 22.09 31.08
N ASP A 2 -6.54 23.35 31.28
CA ASP A 2 -7.28 23.72 32.49
C ASP A 2 -8.78 23.92 32.21
N THR A 3 -9.21 23.73 30.95
CA THR A 3 -10.59 23.96 30.51
C THR A 3 -11.12 22.80 29.68
N PHE A 4 -12.26 22.26 30.09
CA PHE A 4 -13.05 21.28 29.37
C PHE A 4 -14.25 21.99 28.75
N VAL A 5 -14.46 21.84 27.44
CA VAL A 5 -15.47 22.61 26.69
C VAL A 5 -16.56 21.68 26.21
N VAL A 6 -17.83 22.06 26.46
CA VAL A 6 -19.01 21.29 26.05
C VAL A 6 -19.99 22.19 25.29
N CYS A 7 -20.71 21.59 24.34
CA CYS A 7 -21.68 22.30 23.48
C CYS A 7 -23.13 22.10 23.94
N CYS A 8 -23.37 21.34 25.02
CA CYS A 8 -24.69 21.01 25.52
C CYS A 8 -24.82 21.36 27.01
N PRO A 9 -25.81 22.18 27.42
CA PRO A 9 -26.03 22.53 28.82
C PRO A 9 -26.33 21.33 29.73
N LYS A 10 -26.93 20.27 29.16
CA LYS A 10 -27.24 19.04 29.89
C LYS A 10 -25.97 18.22 30.18
N ASP A 11 -25.03 18.22 29.24
CA ASP A 11 -23.76 17.51 29.42
C ASP A 11 -22.86 18.27 30.39
N MET A 12 -22.91 19.60 30.39
CA MET A 12 -22.23 20.44 31.38
C MET A 12 -22.68 20.10 32.81
N THR A 13 -23.99 20.04 33.05
CA THR A 13 -24.55 19.67 34.36
C THR A 13 -24.19 18.24 34.76
N MET A 14 -24.25 17.28 33.83
CA MET A 14 -23.82 15.91 34.11
C MET A 14 -22.31 15.79 34.38
N PHE A 15 -21.46 16.55 33.68
CA PHE A 15 -20.00 16.53 33.88
C PHE A 15 -19.61 17.20 35.19
N GLU A 16 -20.28 18.30 35.55
CA GLU A 16 -20.10 18.96 36.84
C GLU A 16 -20.48 18.04 37.99
N ASP A 17 -21.61 17.34 37.89
CA ASP A 17 -22.05 16.39 38.91
C ASP A 17 -21.13 15.17 39.00
N ALA A 18 -20.65 14.66 37.86
CA ALA A 18 -19.65 13.59 37.83
C ALA A 18 -18.33 14.03 38.49
N ARG A 19 -17.88 15.26 38.21
CA ARG A 19 -16.65 15.85 38.77
C ARG A 19 -16.75 16.03 40.30
N LYS A 20 -17.91 16.49 40.77
CA LYS A 20 -18.22 16.61 42.20
C LYS A 20 -18.22 15.24 42.87
N THR A 21 -18.88 14.27 42.25
CA THR A 21 -18.97 12.90 42.76
C THR A 21 -17.62 12.18 42.78
N SER A 22 -16.73 12.46 41.82
CA SER A 22 -15.39 11.87 41.75
C SER A 22 -14.33 12.59 42.61
N GLY A 23 -14.68 13.68 43.31
CA GLY A 23 -13.74 14.43 44.16
C GLY A 23 -12.63 15.16 43.38
N HIS A 24 -12.92 15.65 42.17
CA HIS A 24 -11.95 16.30 41.28
C HIS A 24 -12.30 17.76 40.97
N GLU A 25 -13.03 18.41 41.87
CA GLU A 25 -13.62 19.75 41.72
C GLU A 25 -12.61 20.89 41.46
N GLY A 26 -11.31 20.67 41.68
CA GLY A 26 -10.25 21.65 41.46
C GLY A 26 -9.29 21.37 40.30
N LYS A 27 -9.50 20.29 39.52
CA LYS A 27 -8.53 19.85 38.51
C LYS A 27 -8.70 20.50 37.13
N PHE A 28 -9.92 20.91 36.77
CA PHE A 28 -10.25 21.54 35.49
C PHE A 28 -11.57 22.30 35.61
N GLU A 29 -11.71 23.36 34.84
CA GLU A 29 -12.92 24.18 34.72
C GLU A 29 -13.75 23.70 33.52
N VAL A 30 -15.06 23.53 33.69
CA VAL A 30 -15.97 23.18 32.59
C VAL A 30 -16.66 24.45 32.14
N LYS A 31 -16.54 24.80 30.85
CA LYS A 31 -17.17 26.00 30.29
C LYS A 31 -18.04 25.66 29.10
N ASP A 32 -19.16 26.37 28.97
CA ASP A 32 -19.95 26.34 27.74
C ASP A 32 -19.12 26.92 26.59
N LEU A 33 -19.17 26.29 25.42
CA LEU A 33 -18.55 26.83 24.22
C LEU A 33 -19.08 28.25 23.91
N ALA A 34 -20.37 28.51 24.15
CA ALA A 34 -20.99 29.82 23.95
C ALA A 34 -20.45 30.87 24.93
N GLU A 35 -20.19 30.50 26.19
CA GLU A 35 -19.60 31.39 27.19
C GLU A 35 -18.14 31.72 26.87
N LEU A 36 -17.36 30.72 26.44
CA LEU A 36 -15.97 30.90 25.99
C LEU A 36 -15.87 31.84 24.78
N VAL A 37 -16.80 31.69 23.82
CA VAL A 37 -16.88 32.57 22.66
C VAL A 37 -17.33 33.98 23.06
N ALA A 38 -18.29 34.11 23.98
CA ALA A 38 -18.72 35.41 24.50
C ALA A 38 -17.59 36.14 25.25
N GLU A 39 -16.87 35.44 26.13
CA GLU A 39 -15.72 35.98 26.87
C GLU A 39 -14.58 36.39 25.92
N ALA A 40 -14.32 35.62 24.86
CA ALA A 40 -13.34 35.95 23.83
C ALA A 40 -13.71 37.21 23.02
N ILE A 41 -15.02 37.44 22.78
CA ILE A 41 -15.54 38.65 22.12
C ILE A 41 -15.41 39.87 23.05
N GLU A 42 -15.77 39.74 24.33
CA GLU A 42 -15.64 40.81 25.33
C GLU A 42 -14.19 41.23 25.57
N LEU A 43 -13.26 40.26 25.57
CA LEU A 43 -11.82 40.49 25.64
C LEU A 43 -11.22 41.05 24.34
N LYS A 44 -12.04 41.28 23.29
CA LYS A 44 -11.64 41.73 21.94
C LYS A 44 -10.59 40.86 21.27
N SER A 45 -10.50 39.59 21.68
CA SER A 45 -9.53 38.62 21.13
C SER A 45 -9.99 38.02 19.79
N ILE A 46 -11.28 38.10 19.49
CA ILE A 46 -11.89 37.68 18.21
C ILE A 46 -12.66 38.87 17.61
N ASP A 47 -12.39 39.19 16.34
CA ASP A 47 -13.14 40.21 15.60
C ASP A 47 -14.51 39.64 15.19
N LEU A 48 -15.59 40.40 15.41
CA LEU A 48 -16.96 40.03 15.06
C LEU A 48 -17.12 39.59 13.58
N ARG A 49 -16.23 40.07 12.69
CA ARG A 49 -16.21 39.68 11.27
C ARG A 49 -15.74 38.25 11.02
N GLN A 50 -15.08 37.60 11.99
CA GLN A 50 -14.55 36.23 11.87
C GLN A 50 -15.54 35.16 12.35
N LEU A 51 -16.58 35.56 13.11
CA LEU A 51 -17.57 34.66 13.69
C LEU A 51 -18.29 33.75 12.68
N PRO A 52 -18.73 34.22 11.50
CA PRO A 52 -19.42 33.34 10.55
C PRO A 52 -18.53 32.17 10.09
N SER A 53 -17.27 32.44 9.77
CA SER A 53 -16.31 31.40 9.33
C SER A 53 -15.90 30.44 10.45
N LEU A 54 -16.01 30.88 11.70
CA LEU A 54 -15.67 30.07 12.87
C LEU A 54 -16.83 29.12 13.18
N ILE A 55 -18.07 29.63 13.14
CA ILE A 55 -19.29 28.84 13.30
C ILE A 55 -19.36 27.76 12.22
N GLU A 56 -19.08 28.10 10.96
CA GLU A 56 -19.10 27.15 9.85
C GLU A 56 -18.05 26.03 10.04
N ARG A 57 -16.83 26.37 10.45
CA ARG A 57 -15.77 25.37 10.75
C ARG A 57 -16.09 24.49 11.95
N ILE A 58 -16.66 25.06 13.02
CA ILE A 58 -17.07 24.28 14.20
C ILE A 58 -18.21 23.33 13.82
N THR A 59 -19.15 23.80 13.00
CA THR A 59 -20.29 22.99 12.53
C THR A 59 -19.82 21.83 11.66
N ASP A 60 -18.90 22.07 10.72
CA ASP A 60 -18.33 21.03 9.86
C ASP A 60 -17.57 19.96 10.65
N VAL A 61 -16.74 20.39 11.61
CA VAL A 61 -15.98 19.46 12.45
C VAL A 61 -16.91 18.63 13.34
N ALA A 62 -17.91 19.27 13.97
CA ALA A 62 -18.88 18.58 14.80
C ALA A 62 -19.74 17.58 13.98
N ALA A 63 -20.19 17.98 12.79
CA ALA A 63 -20.96 17.12 11.89
C ALA A 63 -20.14 15.89 11.45
N LYS A 64 -18.85 16.09 11.13
CA LYS A 64 -17.94 14.99 10.75
C LYS A 64 -17.71 14.01 11.91
N GLN A 65 -17.46 14.53 13.11
CA GLN A 65 -17.23 13.71 14.30
C GLN A 65 -18.48 12.92 14.71
N VAL A 66 -19.66 13.54 14.64
CA VAL A 66 -20.93 12.86 14.90
C VAL A 66 -21.20 11.77 13.86
N ALA A 67 -20.88 12.00 12.59
CA ALA A 67 -21.05 11.00 11.53
C ALA A 67 -20.12 9.79 11.73
N GLU A 68 -18.85 10.01 12.07
CA GLU A 68 -17.88 8.94 12.36
C GLU A 68 -18.32 8.10 13.57
N ILE A 69 -18.66 8.75 14.69
CA ILE A 69 -19.09 8.07 15.92
C ILE A 69 -20.44 7.35 15.73
N ALA A 70 -21.37 7.95 14.99
CA ALA A 70 -22.66 7.31 14.69
C ALA A 70 -22.49 6.08 13.80
N ALA A 71 -21.58 6.11 12.81
CA ALA A 71 -21.30 4.97 11.95
C ALA A 71 -20.72 3.79 12.75
N GLU A 72 -19.73 4.04 13.61
CA GLU A 72 -19.16 3.01 14.51
C GLU A 72 -20.23 2.45 15.45
N ARG A 73 -21.04 3.30 16.07
CA ARG A 73 -22.05 2.85 17.03
C ARG A 73 -23.21 2.09 16.38
N ILE A 74 -23.58 2.46 15.15
CA ILE A 74 -24.56 1.71 14.36
C ILE A 74 -23.98 0.34 13.99
N ALA A 75 -22.71 0.27 13.58
CA ALA A 75 -22.04 -1.00 13.27
C ALA A 75 -22.01 -1.94 14.48
N GLU A 76 -21.67 -1.44 15.67
CA GLU A 76 -21.69 -2.21 16.91
C GLU A 76 -23.09 -2.75 17.24
N VAL A 77 -24.12 -1.90 17.17
CA VAL A 77 -25.51 -2.30 17.45
C VAL A 77 -26.05 -3.30 16.42
N VAL A 78 -25.64 -3.16 15.16
CA VAL A 78 -25.99 -4.11 14.10
C VAL A 78 -25.29 -5.45 14.34
N ALA A 79 -23.99 -5.44 14.66
CA ALA A 79 -23.23 -6.64 14.98
C ALA A 79 -23.82 -7.38 16.18
N GLU A 80 -24.16 -6.67 17.26
CA GLU A 80 -24.80 -7.25 18.45
C GLU A 80 -26.16 -7.89 18.10
N LYS A 81 -27.01 -7.22 17.32
CA LYS A 81 -28.31 -7.76 16.88
C LYS A 81 -28.17 -8.94 15.93
N VAL A 82 -27.16 -8.93 15.06
CA VAL A 82 -26.86 -10.05 14.15
C VAL A 82 -26.39 -11.25 14.97
N MET A 83 -25.47 -11.06 15.91
CA MET A 83 -24.99 -12.12 16.79
C MET A 83 -26.11 -12.70 17.66
N GLN A 84 -27.01 -11.86 18.17
CA GLN A 84 -28.18 -12.31 18.91
C GLN A 84 -29.16 -13.11 18.04
N ARG A 85 -29.42 -12.67 16.80
CA ARG A 85 -30.23 -13.45 15.83
C ARG A 85 -29.58 -14.78 15.45
N LEU A 86 -28.26 -14.85 15.37
CA LEU A 86 -27.53 -16.09 15.11
C LEU A 86 -27.59 -17.04 16.31
N ALA A 87 -27.51 -16.53 17.53
CA ALA A 87 -27.67 -17.31 18.75
C ALA A 87 -29.10 -17.87 18.90
N ASP A 88 -30.11 -17.07 18.54
CA ASP A 88 -31.54 -17.44 18.61
C ASP A 88 -31.98 -18.38 17.48
N ASN A 89 -31.19 -18.50 16.41
CA ASN A 89 -31.49 -19.37 15.27
C ASN A 89 -30.28 -20.29 14.92
N PRO A 90 -30.14 -21.43 15.61
CA PRO A 90 -29.05 -22.37 15.41
C PRO A 90 -28.99 -22.95 13.99
N GLU A 91 -30.11 -22.96 13.27
CA GLU A 91 -30.19 -23.45 11.89
C GLU A 91 -29.64 -22.41 10.89
N LEU A 92 -29.97 -21.13 11.09
CA LEU A 92 -29.40 -20.01 10.32
C LEU A 92 -27.89 -19.87 10.58
N ALA A 93 -27.47 -20.02 11.84
CA ALA A 93 -26.06 -20.05 12.21
C ALA A 93 -25.33 -21.21 11.51
N ARG A 94 -25.92 -22.41 11.44
CA ARG A 94 -25.38 -23.54 10.67
C ARG A 94 -25.35 -23.27 9.17
N GLN A 95 -26.36 -22.63 8.59
CA GLN A 95 -26.37 -22.30 7.16
C GLN A 95 -25.32 -21.27 6.76
N LEU A 96 -25.01 -20.32 7.66
CA LEU A 96 -23.98 -19.28 7.43
C LEU A 96 -22.55 -19.73 7.81
N THR A 97 -22.40 -20.70 8.72
CA THR A 97 -21.09 -21.28 9.11
C THR A 97 -20.76 -22.56 8.38
N ALA A 98 -21.73 -23.22 7.75
CA ALA A 98 -21.48 -24.28 6.79
C ALA A 98 -20.84 -23.65 5.55
N ALA A 99 -19.50 -23.58 5.58
CA ALA A 99 -18.74 -23.53 4.35
C ALA A 99 -19.29 -24.64 3.43
N PRO A 100 -19.64 -24.35 2.16
CA PRO A 100 -19.88 -25.41 1.22
C PRO A 100 -18.67 -26.35 1.30
N PRO A 101 -18.87 -27.68 1.36
CA PRO A 101 -17.75 -28.60 1.31
C PRO A 101 -16.88 -28.17 0.14
N ALA A 102 -15.59 -27.95 0.39
CA ALA A 102 -14.64 -27.60 -0.65
C ALA A 102 -14.81 -28.65 -1.74
N ALA A 103 -15.44 -28.26 -2.84
CA ALA A 103 -15.62 -29.18 -3.96
C ALA A 103 -14.21 -29.63 -4.33
N GLU A 104 -13.93 -30.93 -4.19
CA GLU A 104 -12.68 -31.51 -4.68
C GLU A 104 -12.59 -31.14 -6.15
N LEU A 105 -11.68 -30.22 -6.44
CA LEU A 105 -11.44 -29.80 -7.81
C LEU A 105 -10.87 -31.01 -8.55
N PRO A 106 -11.37 -31.31 -9.76
CA PRO A 106 -10.73 -32.33 -10.58
C PRO A 106 -9.25 -31.94 -10.77
N ALA A 107 -8.36 -32.90 -10.53
CA ALA A 107 -6.94 -32.74 -10.81
C ALA A 107 -6.76 -32.22 -12.25
N PRO A 108 -5.79 -31.31 -12.49
CA PRO A 108 -5.64 -30.68 -13.80
C PRO A 108 -5.56 -31.73 -14.90
N ALA A 109 -6.38 -31.58 -15.94
CA ALA A 109 -6.43 -32.51 -17.07
C ALA A 109 -5.06 -32.65 -17.78
N GLN A 110 -4.17 -31.66 -17.62
CA GLN A 110 -2.73 -31.75 -17.85
C GLN A 110 -2.05 -30.47 -17.32
N LEU A 111 -1.02 -30.61 -16.48
CA LEU A 111 -0.01 -29.56 -16.34
C LEU A 111 0.82 -29.59 -17.62
N SER A 112 0.71 -28.56 -18.47
CA SER A 112 1.61 -28.45 -19.60
C SER A 112 2.92 -27.82 -19.12
N THR A 113 4.02 -28.52 -19.34
CA THR A 113 5.38 -27.99 -19.19
C THR A 113 5.91 -27.44 -20.52
N SER A 114 5.10 -27.43 -21.58
CA SER A 114 5.51 -26.89 -22.88
C SER A 114 5.48 -25.36 -22.84
N ILE A 115 6.66 -24.77 -22.73
CA ILE A 115 6.85 -23.33 -22.93
C ILE A 115 6.93 -23.09 -24.43
N ALA A 116 6.16 -22.13 -24.96
CA ALA A 116 6.02 -21.87 -26.41
C ALA A 116 7.31 -21.37 -27.10
N GLY A 117 8.43 -21.27 -26.38
CA GLY A 117 9.71 -20.76 -26.83
C GLY A 117 10.46 -20.05 -25.71
N PRO A 118 11.65 -19.49 -25.99
CA PRO A 118 12.30 -18.60 -25.04
C PRO A 118 11.42 -17.35 -24.80
N VAL A 119 11.29 -16.94 -23.54
CA VAL A 119 10.56 -15.73 -23.18
C VAL A 119 11.34 -14.50 -23.66
N THR A 120 10.68 -13.63 -24.42
CA THR A 120 11.31 -12.43 -24.99
C THR A 120 10.61 -11.15 -24.52
N ALA A 121 11.35 -10.03 -24.55
CA ALA A 121 10.80 -8.70 -24.33
C ALA A 121 9.63 -8.46 -25.29
N ALA A 122 8.59 -7.78 -24.81
CA ALA A 122 7.46 -7.42 -25.64
C ALA A 122 7.85 -6.34 -26.67
N GLU A 123 7.28 -6.44 -27.87
CA GLU A 123 7.36 -5.38 -28.87
C GLU A 123 6.27 -4.35 -28.58
N LEU A 124 6.68 -3.21 -28.03
CA LEU A 124 5.78 -2.11 -27.70
C LEU A 124 5.76 -1.06 -28.81
N PRO A 125 4.66 -0.32 -28.98
CA PRO A 125 4.62 0.79 -29.93
C PRO A 125 5.72 1.81 -29.60
N ALA A 126 6.37 2.32 -30.64
CA ALA A 126 7.31 3.42 -30.46
C ALA A 126 6.57 4.67 -29.95
N TYR A 127 7.23 5.43 -29.09
CA TYR A 127 6.75 6.71 -28.57
C TYR A 127 7.92 7.69 -28.53
N ASP A 128 7.62 8.96 -28.22
CA ASP A 128 8.61 10.03 -28.20
C ASP A 128 9.51 9.91 -26.96
N VAL A 129 10.55 9.10 -27.08
CA VAL A 129 11.61 8.97 -26.08
C VAL A 129 12.58 10.15 -26.25
N PRO A 130 12.72 11.04 -25.25
CA PRO A 130 13.67 12.13 -25.30
C PRO A 130 15.10 11.63 -25.51
N PRO A 131 15.97 12.41 -26.20
CA PRO A 131 17.37 12.10 -26.33
C PRO A 131 18.03 11.88 -24.96
N LYS A 132 18.92 10.89 -24.90
CA LYS A 132 19.62 10.53 -23.68
C LYS A 132 20.79 11.50 -23.44
N GLU A 133 20.69 12.34 -22.42
CA GLU A 133 21.71 13.33 -22.03
C GLU A 133 22.62 12.87 -20.87
N GLY A 134 22.45 11.62 -20.41
CA GLY A 134 23.21 11.01 -19.31
C GLY A 134 22.68 9.61 -18.99
N PRO A 135 23.09 9.00 -17.86
CA PRO A 135 22.59 7.70 -17.45
C PRO A 135 21.07 7.70 -17.27
N ARG A 136 20.39 6.68 -17.80
CA ARG A 136 18.93 6.52 -17.63
C ARG A 136 18.63 5.37 -16.69
N ILE A 137 18.00 5.69 -15.56
CA ILE A 137 17.60 4.74 -14.53
C ILE A 137 16.09 4.52 -14.64
N LEU A 138 15.70 3.31 -15.02
CA LEU A 138 14.30 2.91 -15.07
C LEU A 138 13.90 2.36 -13.69
N VAL A 139 12.80 2.85 -13.13
CA VAL A 139 12.25 2.36 -11.86
C VAL A 139 10.89 1.71 -12.12
N ALA A 140 10.81 0.40 -11.99
CA ALA A 140 9.53 -0.32 -12.05
C ALA A 140 8.76 -0.07 -10.76
N VAL A 141 7.51 0.40 -10.88
CA VAL A 141 6.62 0.70 -9.75
C VAL A 141 5.26 0.05 -9.94
N LYS A 142 4.68 -0.47 -8.86
CA LYS A 142 3.39 -1.17 -8.87
C LYS A 142 2.35 -0.41 -8.04
N HIS A 143 1.14 -0.35 -8.59
CA HIS A 143 -0.08 0.06 -7.90
C HIS A 143 -0.64 -1.15 -7.16
N VAL A 144 -0.34 -1.27 -5.87
CA VAL A 144 -0.72 -2.43 -5.04
C VAL A 144 -2.03 -2.17 -4.34
N GLY A 145 -2.88 -3.19 -4.26
CA GLY A 145 -4.13 -3.14 -3.50
C GLY A 145 -3.99 -3.84 -2.15
N GLU A 146 -4.37 -3.15 -1.08
CA GLU A 146 -4.52 -3.73 0.26
C GLU A 146 -6.00 -4.06 0.49
N LEU A 147 -6.29 -5.30 0.88
CA LEU A 147 -7.66 -5.76 1.13
C LEU A 147 -8.18 -5.20 2.45
N GLY A 148 -9.38 -4.63 2.42
CA GLY A 148 -10.12 -4.33 3.65
C GLY A 148 -10.63 -5.58 4.37
N ASP A 149 -11.14 -5.40 5.59
CA ASP A 149 -11.67 -6.50 6.43
C ASP A 149 -12.87 -7.22 5.80
N GLU A 150 -13.68 -6.50 5.03
CA GLU A 150 -14.84 -7.03 4.32
C GLU A 150 -14.55 -7.20 2.82
N PHE A 151 -14.39 -8.46 2.39
CA PHE A 151 -14.23 -8.81 0.99
C PHE A 151 -14.96 -10.13 0.65
N SER A 152 -15.25 -10.29 -0.64
CA SER A 152 -15.73 -11.56 -1.20
C SER A 152 -14.92 -11.87 -2.45
N ILE A 153 -14.64 -13.16 -2.65
CA ILE A 153 -14.10 -13.65 -3.92
C ILE A 153 -15.23 -13.61 -4.94
N ASP A 154 -14.92 -13.19 -6.16
CA ASP A 154 -15.87 -13.11 -7.27
C ASP A 154 -16.47 -14.49 -7.59
N ASP A 155 -17.64 -14.49 -8.24
CA ASP A 155 -18.41 -15.71 -8.51
C ASP A 155 -17.63 -16.75 -9.34
N ASP A 156 -16.71 -16.30 -10.19
CA ASP A 156 -15.84 -17.16 -10.99
C ASP A 156 -14.66 -17.75 -10.18
N GLY A 157 -14.44 -17.26 -8.96
CA GLY A 157 -13.36 -17.68 -8.09
C GLY A 157 -11.99 -17.13 -8.47
N LEU A 158 -11.88 -16.21 -9.43
CA LEU A 158 -10.62 -15.76 -10.02
C LEU A 158 -10.21 -14.36 -9.59
N GLY A 159 -11.08 -13.62 -8.91
CA GLY A 159 -10.82 -12.23 -8.56
C GLY A 159 -11.43 -11.83 -7.22
N ILE A 160 -11.09 -10.60 -6.84
CA ILE A 160 -11.80 -9.83 -5.82
C ILE A 160 -12.06 -8.46 -6.46
N ALA A 161 -13.29 -7.96 -6.34
CA ALA A 161 -13.64 -6.67 -6.92
C ALA A 161 -12.79 -5.50 -6.36
N ALA A 162 -12.36 -4.60 -7.24
CA ALA A 162 -11.48 -3.46 -6.94
C ALA A 162 -11.98 -2.57 -5.77
N LYS A 163 -13.29 -2.48 -5.55
CA LYS A 163 -13.91 -1.72 -4.44
C LYS A 163 -13.52 -2.21 -3.04
N HIS A 164 -12.98 -3.43 -2.92
CA HIS A 164 -12.50 -3.99 -1.65
C HIS A 164 -11.03 -3.67 -1.37
N PHE A 165 -10.37 -2.94 -2.28
CA PHE A 165 -8.97 -2.60 -2.16
C PHE A 165 -8.77 -1.11 -1.91
N GLU A 166 -7.84 -0.81 -1.01
CA GLU A 166 -7.20 0.49 -0.93
C GLU A 166 -5.87 0.44 -1.68
N PHE A 167 -5.69 1.34 -2.65
CA PHE A 167 -4.52 1.28 -3.53
C PHE A 167 -3.41 2.25 -3.15
N ALA A 168 -2.17 1.77 -3.22
CA ALA A 168 -0.98 2.51 -2.86
C ALA A 168 0.19 2.28 -3.83
N LEU A 169 1.22 3.11 -3.69
CA LEU A 169 2.55 2.82 -4.23
C LEU A 169 3.13 1.69 -3.38
N ASN A 170 3.61 0.63 -4.01
CA ASN A 170 4.30 -0.46 -3.32
C ASN A 170 5.50 0.04 -2.50
N GLU A 171 5.65 -0.45 -1.28
CA GLU A 171 6.67 0.01 -0.33
C GLU A 171 8.09 -0.19 -0.86
N TRP A 172 8.40 -1.36 -1.42
CA TRP A 172 9.71 -1.65 -2.00
C TRP A 172 10.03 -0.79 -3.23
N ASP A 173 9.00 -0.41 -3.99
CA ASP A 173 9.18 0.43 -5.18
C ASP A 173 9.44 1.90 -4.80
N ASP A 174 8.92 2.35 -3.64
CA ASP A 174 9.25 3.65 -3.07
C ASP A 174 10.72 3.72 -2.62
N ALA A 175 11.23 2.62 -2.05
CA ALA A 175 12.66 2.48 -1.75
C ALA A 175 13.52 2.42 -3.03
N ALA A 176 13.06 1.71 -4.07
CA ALA A 176 13.73 1.65 -5.36
C ALA A 176 13.81 3.03 -6.03
N LEU A 177 12.74 3.82 -5.95
CA LEU A 177 12.71 5.19 -6.44
C LEU A 177 13.73 6.08 -5.69
N GLU A 178 13.77 6.00 -4.36
CA GLU A 178 14.72 6.80 -3.58
C GLU A 178 16.16 6.45 -3.97
N GLN A 179 16.49 5.16 -4.08
CA GLN A 179 17.83 4.72 -4.53
C GLN A 179 18.16 5.27 -5.92
N ALA A 180 17.21 5.29 -6.87
CA ALA A 180 17.42 5.85 -8.20
C ALA A 180 17.72 7.37 -8.14
N LEU A 181 16.95 8.10 -7.33
CA LEU A 181 17.10 9.54 -7.18
C LEU A 181 18.45 9.89 -6.55
N LEU A 182 18.87 9.17 -5.50
CA LEU A 182 20.17 9.35 -4.87
C LEU A 182 21.33 9.09 -5.85
N LEU A 183 21.24 8.04 -6.66
CA LEU A 183 22.24 7.78 -7.71
C LEU A 183 22.28 8.91 -8.74
N SER A 184 21.13 9.35 -9.24
CA SER A 184 21.05 10.46 -10.20
C SER A 184 21.60 11.78 -9.63
N GLU A 185 21.32 12.07 -8.35
CA GLU A 185 21.84 13.24 -7.64
C GLU A 185 23.36 13.16 -7.44
N GLN A 186 23.89 11.98 -7.11
CA GLN A 186 25.33 11.75 -6.95
C GLN A 186 26.08 11.88 -8.28
N ILE A 187 25.51 11.38 -9.37
CA ILE A 187 26.06 11.50 -10.73
C ILE A 187 25.98 12.96 -11.21
N GLY A 188 24.98 13.71 -10.77
CA GLY A 188 24.75 15.11 -11.15
C GLY A 188 24.20 15.29 -12.57
N SER A 189 23.86 14.20 -13.25
CA SER A 189 23.24 14.15 -14.58
C SER A 189 22.45 12.85 -14.73
N GLY A 190 21.71 12.73 -15.83
CA GLY A 190 20.88 11.56 -16.11
C GLY A 190 19.41 11.75 -15.77
N GLU A 191 18.65 10.69 -15.95
CA GLU A 191 17.19 10.70 -15.92
C GLU A 191 16.66 9.48 -15.17
N VAL A 192 15.69 9.70 -14.30
CA VAL A 192 14.91 8.65 -13.61
C VAL A 192 13.53 8.56 -14.24
N VAL A 193 13.22 7.42 -14.86
CA VAL A 193 11.95 7.14 -15.54
C VAL A 193 11.18 6.09 -14.76
N ALA A 194 10.01 6.44 -14.22
CA ALA A 194 9.15 5.50 -13.52
C ALA A 194 8.26 4.74 -14.50
N VAL A 195 8.09 3.44 -14.33
CA VAL A 195 7.32 2.60 -15.25
C VAL A 195 6.32 1.75 -14.46
N THR A 196 5.06 1.77 -14.87
CA THR A 196 4.04 0.88 -14.30
C THR A 196 3.32 0.10 -15.40
N ILE A 197 3.00 -1.16 -15.10
CA ILE A 197 2.14 -2.01 -15.92
C ILE A 197 0.83 -2.12 -15.15
N GLY A 198 -0.19 -1.37 -15.56
CA GLY A 198 -1.40 -1.22 -14.76
C GLY A 198 -2.48 -0.37 -15.44
N PRO A 199 -3.73 -0.48 -14.99
CA PRO A 199 -4.88 0.22 -15.55
C PRO A 199 -4.76 1.74 -15.32
N GLU A 200 -5.74 2.51 -15.80
CA GLU A 200 -5.71 3.98 -15.71
C GLU A 200 -5.57 4.47 -14.26
N GLU A 201 -6.17 3.77 -13.29
CA GLU A 201 -6.07 4.07 -11.86
C GLU A 201 -4.62 4.01 -11.34
N ALA A 202 -3.75 3.22 -11.97
CA ALA A 202 -2.33 3.15 -11.62
C ALA A 202 -1.58 4.46 -11.92
N GLU A 203 -2.17 5.39 -12.69
CA GLU A 203 -1.62 6.73 -12.88
C GLU A 203 -1.50 7.49 -11.56
N ASP A 204 -2.35 7.25 -10.57
CA ASP A 204 -2.23 7.89 -9.25
C ASP A 204 -0.90 7.52 -8.56
N THR A 205 -0.45 6.28 -8.72
CA THR A 205 0.88 5.85 -8.26
C THR A 205 1.98 6.56 -9.04
N LEU A 206 1.84 6.68 -10.37
CA LEU A 206 2.80 7.43 -11.19
C LEU A 206 2.88 8.92 -10.80
N ARG A 207 1.75 9.54 -10.47
CA ARG A 207 1.72 10.93 -9.98
C ARG A 207 2.45 11.08 -8.64
N LYS A 208 2.34 10.10 -7.74
CA LYS A 208 3.08 10.09 -6.46
C LYS A 208 4.59 10.04 -6.70
N VAL A 209 5.08 9.15 -7.57
CA VAL A 209 6.54 9.04 -7.86
C VAL A 209 7.09 10.25 -8.62
N LEU A 210 6.32 10.81 -9.56
CA LEU A 210 6.64 12.07 -10.24
C LEU A 210 6.73 13.26 -9.27
N ALA A 211 5.90 13.25 -8.22
CA ALA A 211 5.91 14.25 -7.15
C ALA A 211 7.06 14.05 -6.16
N LYS A 212 7.59 12.82 -6.03
CA LYS A 212 8.76 12.56 -5.19
C LYS A 212 10.08 12.89 -5.88
N GLY A 213 10.14 12.82 -7.21
CA GLY A 213 11.33 13.26 -7.94
C GLY A 213 11.53 12.64 -9.31
N ALA A 214 10.78 11.58 -9.68
CA ALA A 214 10.91 10.97 -11.00
C ALA A 214 10.75 12.02 -12.10
N HIS A 215 11.56 11.93 -13.15
CA HIS A 215 11.63 12.93 -14.22
C HIS A 215 10.48 12.74 -15.20
N ARG A 216 10.27 11.48 -15.63
CA ARG A 216 9.19 11.04 -16.52
C ARG A 216 8.55 9.77 -16.00
N ALA A 217 7.38 9.45 -16.55
CA ALA A 217 6.64 8.25 -16.22
C ALA A 217 6.05 7.61 -17.49
N VAL A 218 6.06 6.28 -17.52
CA VAL A 218 5.48 5.47 -18.60
C VAL A 218 4.47 4.51 -17.98
N ARG A 219 3.28 4.44 -18.56
CA ARG A 219 2.26 3.44 -18.23
C ARG A 219 2.05 2.54 -19.43
N VAL A 220 2.04 1.23 -19.19
CA VAL A 220 1.66 0.25 -20.23
C VAL A 220 0.41 -0.49 -19.76
N TRP A 221 -0.61 -0.56 -20.63
CA TRP A 221 -1.83 -1.29 -20.30
C TRP A 221 -2.57 -1.81 -21.52
N ASP A 222 -3.21 -2.96 -21.32
CA ASP A 222 -4.30 -3.50 -22.14
C ASP A 222 -5.12 -4.42 -21.21
N GLU A 223 -6.42 -4.56 -21.48
CA GLU A 223 -7.31 -5.38 -20.64
C GLU A 223 -6.89 -6.85 -20.58
N SER A 224 -6.19 -7.37 -21.60
CA SER A 224 -5.64 -8.74 -21.56
C SER A 224 -4.58 -8.95 -20.46
N LEU A 225 -4.02 -7.87 -19.91
CA LEU A 225 -3.01 -7.91 -18.85
C LEU A 225 -3.60 -7.95 -17.43
N ALA A 226 -4.92 -7.91 -17.28
CA ALA A 226 -5.58 -7.96 -15.96
C ALA A 226 -5.17 -9.20 -15.13
N ALA A 227 -4.90 -10.32 -15.80
CA ALA A 227 -4.44 -11.57 -15.19
C ALA A 227 -2.94 -11.86 -15.43
N ALA A 228 -2.14 -10.84 -15.77
CA ALA A 228 -0.74 -11.00 -16.08
C ALA A 228 0.05 -11.55 -14.88
N ASP A 229 0.83 -12.60 -15.13
CA ASP A 229 1.76 -13.15 -14.15
C ASP A 229 3.09 -12.35 -14.13
N PRO A 230 3.98 -12.61 -13.15
CA PRO A 230 5.25 -11.88 -13.05
C PRO A 230 6.11 -11.95 -14.32
N VAL A 231 6.05 -13.05 -15.07
CA VAL A 231 6.79 -13.22 -16.33
C VAL A 231 6.22 -12.33 -17.43
N THR A 232 4.89 -12.28 -17.56
CA THR A 232 4.21 -11.40 -18.52
C THR A 232 4.51 -9.92 -18.23
N VAL A 233 4.43 -9.51 -16.96
CA VAL A 233 4.80 -8.15 -16.53
C VAL A 233 6.28 -7.87 -16.84
N ALA A 234 7.18 -8.84 -16.62
CA ALA A 234 8.59 -8.70 -16.92
C ALA A 234 8.87 -8.52 -18.43
N ARG A 235 8.10 -9.17 -19.32
CA ARG A 235 8.20 -8.96 -20.77
C ARG A 235 7.85 -7.53 -21.16
N ALA A 236 6.80 -6.97 -20.54
CA ALA A 236 6.38 -5.59 -20.76
C ALA A 236 7.44 -4.59 -20.28
N LEU A 237 7.94 -4.76 -19.04
CA LEU A 237 9.02 -3.95 -18.49
C LEU A 237 10.30 -4.02 -19.34
N ALA A 238 10.66 -5.21 -19.83
CA ALA A 238 11.80 -5.39 -20.73
C ALA A 238 11.59 -4.67 -22.08
N GLY A 239 10.37 -4.60 -22.59
CA GLY A 239 10.03 -3.82 -23.78
C GLY A 239 10.30 -2.33 -23.56
N VAL A 240 9.78 -1.77 -22.46
CA VAL A 240 10.01 -0.35 -22.10
C VAL A 240 11.49 -0.06 -21.88
N ALA A 241 12.20 -0.93 -21.17
CA ALA A 241 13.63 -0.77 -20.90
C ALA A 241 14.48 -0.73 -22.18
N LYS A 242 14.09 -1.47 -23.22
CA LYS A 242 14.75 -1.43 -24.53
C LYS A 242 14.48 -0.11 -25.26
N LEU A 243 13.23 0.35 -25.28
CA LEU A 243 12.85 1.62 -25.92
C LEU A 243 13.54 2.81 -25.24
N GLU A 244 13.64 2.79 -23.92
CA GLU A 244 14.31 3.82 -23.13
C GLU A 244 15.83 3.65 -23.11
N GLU A 245 16.42 2.58 -23.67
CA GLU A 245 17.87 2.32 -23.60
C GLU A 245 18.43 2.44 -22.17
N ALA A 246 17.74 1.82 -21.20
CA ALA A 246 18.05 1.95 -19.78
C ALA A 246 19.44 1.42 -19.42
N ASP A 247 20.21 2.19 -18.64
CA ASP A 247 21.52 1.77 -18.14
C ASP A 247 21.40 1.03 -16.79
N LEU A 248 20.36 1.33 -16.02
CA LEU A 248 20.10 0.67 -14.76
C LEU A 248 18.59 0.51 -14.60
N ILE A 249 18.17 -0.67 -14.15
CA ILE A 249 16.77 -0.95 -13.85
C ILE A 249 16.66 -1.26 -12.36
N LEU A 250 15.83 -0.50 -11.65
CA LEU A 250 15.50 -0.76 -10.25
C LEU A 250 14.04 -1.21 -10.15
N ALA A 251 13.79 -2.22 -9.33
CA ALA A 251 12.45 -2.68 -8.98
C ALA A 251 12.41 -2.97 -7.48
N GLY A 252 11.25 -3.04 -6.85
CA GLY A 252 11.16 -3.61 -5.51
C GLY A 252 11.52 -5.10 -5.48
N VAL A 253 12.00 -5.60 -4.33
CA VAL A 253 12.21 -7.04 -4.10
C VAL A 253 10.94 -7.84 -4.36
N GLN A 254 9.79 -7.33 -3.92
CA GLN A 254 8.49 -7.93 -4.09
C GLN A 254 7.40 -6.87 -4.02
N SER A 255 6.15 -7.28 -4.19
CA SER A 255 4.98 -6.44 -3.94
C SER A 255 4.21 -6.93 -2.73
N SER A 256 3.59 -6.01 -1.98
CA SER A 256 2.87 -6.33 -0.73
C SER A 256 1.62 -7.19 -0.96
N ASP A 257 1.01 -7.09 -2.14
CA ASP A 257 -0.23 -7.78 -2.49
C ASP A 257 -0.02 -9.25 -2.88
N LEU A 258 0.99 -9.56 -3.70
CA LEU A 258 1.21 -10.89 -4.27
C LEU A 258 2.51 -11.58 -3.83
N ALA A 259 3.44 -10.83 -3.24
CA ALA A 259 4.71 -11.33 -2.68
C ALA A 259 5.51 -12.29 -3.59
N GLN A 260 5.40 -12.13 -4.92
CA GLN A 260 5.97 -13.10 -5.88
C GLN A 260 7.50 -13.01 -5.97
N GLY A 261 8.06 -11.81 -5.83
CA GLY A 261 9.50 -11.54 -5.91
C GLY A 261 10.20 -11.94 -7.23
N ALA A 262 9.44 -12.15 -8.30
CA ALA A 262 9.95 -12.73 -9.56
C ALA A 262 10.08 -11.73 -10.71
N THR A 263 9.28 -10.65 -10.73
CA THR A 263 9.18 -9.75 -11.89
C THR A 263 10.52 -9.10 -12.25
N GLY A 264 11.26 -8.58 -11.26
CA GLY A 264 12.56 -7.93 -11.50
C GLY A 264 13.60 -8.90 -12.08
N THR A 265 13.80 -10.05 -11.43
CA THR A 265 14.78 -11.06 -11.88
C THR A 265 14.40 -11.69 -13.23
N ALA A 266 13.11 -11.89 -13.50
CA ALA A 266 12.61 -12.29 -14.80
C ALA A 266 12.94 -11.24 -15.88
N THR A 267 12.76 -9.96 -15.59
CA THR A 267 13.09 -8.84 -16.50
C THR A 267 14.57 -8.86 -16.86
N ALA A 268 15.44 -9.04 -15.85
CA ALA A 268 16.88 -9.14 -16.06
C ALA A 268 17.23 -10.32 -16.98
N ARG A 269 16.61 -11.48 -16.75
CA ARG A 269 16.85 -12.68 -17.56
C ARG A 269 16.43 -12.51 -19.01
N ILE A 270 15.30 -11.86 -19.26
CA ILE A 270 14.76 -11.55 -20.60
C ILE A 270 15.70 -10.60 -21.35
N LEU A 271 16.25 -9.60 -20.67
CA LEU A 271 17.18 -8.63 -21.25
C LEU A 271 18.62 -9.17 -21.36
N GLY A 272 18.94 -10.26 -20.65
CA GLY A 272 20.30 -10.79 -20.57
C GLY A 272 21.23 -9.94 -19.71
N LEU A 273 20.68 -9.24 -18.71
CA LEU A 273 21.44 -8.33 -17.85
C LEU A 273 22.00 -9.04 -16.59
N PRO A 274 23.20 -8.64 -16.13
CA PRO A 274 23.63 -8.81 -14.74
C PRO A 274 22.54 -8.33 -13.78
N HIS A 275 22.33 -9.06 -12.69
CA HIS A 275 21.35 -8.64 -11.69
C HIS A 275 21.70 -9.08 -10.28
N ALA A 276 21.13 -8.36 -9.32
CA ALA A 276 21.19 -8.68 -7.91
C ALA A 276 19.82 -8.51 -7.27
N ALA A 277 19.49 -9.45 -6.38
CA ALA A 277 18.27 -9.40 -5.58
C ALA A 277 18.55 -8.99 -4.13
N VAL A 278 17.52 -8.48 -3.46
CA VAL A 278 17.55 -8.09 -2.03
C VAL A 278 18.64 -7.05 -1.72
N VAL A 279 18.81 -6.07 -2.63
CA VAL A 279 19.82 -5.02 -2.51
C VAL A 279 19.31 -3.95 -1.54
N LEU A 280 20.08 -3.65 -0.50
CA LEU A 280 19.79 -2.57 0.43
C LEU A 280 20.25 -1.22 -0.12
N GLU A 281 21.47 -1.19 -0.67
CA GLU A 281 22.14 0.03 -1.11
C GLU A 281 22.94 -0.25 -2.38
N ALA A 282 22.96 0.71 -3.30
CA ALA A 282 23.76 0.68 -4.51
C ALA A 282 24.55 2.00 -4.68
N GLU A 283 25.78 1.87 -5.16
CA GLU A 283 26.68 2.98 -5.47
C GLU A 283 27.11 2.85 -6.94
N TRP A 284 26.91 3.91 -7.71
CA TRP A 284 27.22 3.93 -9.12
C TRP A 284 27.54 5.35 -9.60
N ASP A 285 28.57 5.48 -10.44
CA ASP A 285 29.05 6.74 -11.00
C ASP A 285 28.59 6.98 -12.46
N GLY A 286 27.71 6.12 -12.98
CA GLY A 286 27.30 6.13 -14.39
C GLY A 286 28.26 5.35 -15.32
N GLY A 287 29.32 4.76 -14.77
CA GLY A 287 30.33 4.00 -15.51
C GLY A 287 29.96 2.53 -15.74
N ALA A 288 30.97 1.73 -16.12
CA ALA A 288 30.79 0.33 -16.49
C ALA A 288 30.57 -0.63 -15.31
N THR A 289 30.83 -0.19 -14.08
CA THR A 289 30.74 -1.03 -12.87
C THR A 289 29.98 -0.30 -11.79
N LEU A 290 29.13 -1.01 -11.06
CA LEU A 290 28.47 -0.51 -9.85
C LEU A 290 28.74 -1.44 -8.66
N THR A 291 28.65 -0.89 -7.46
CA THR A 291 28.77 -1.67 -6.21
C THR A 291 27.40 -1.80 -5.58
N ALA A 292 27.01 -3.01 -5.19
CA ALA A 292 25.77 -3.28 -4.49
C ALA A 292 26.04 -3.97 -3.14
N THR A 293 25.24 -3.63 -2.14
CA THR A 293 25.20 -4.33 -0.85
C THR A 293 23.84 -4.98 -0.70
N ARG A 294 23.80 -6.32 -0.64
CA ARG A 294 22.57 -7.09 -0.44
C ARG A 294 22.45 -7.64 0.97
N GLU A 295 21.21 -7.82 1.40
CA GLU A 295 20.87 -8.52 2.62
C GLU A 295 20.85 -10.04 2.38
N LEU A 296 21.32 -10.79 3.37
CA LEU A 296 21.22 -12.24 3.49
C LEU A 296 20.56 -12.57 4.83
N GLU A 297 20.15 -13.83 4.99
CA GLU A 297 19.52 -14.31 6.21
C GLU A 297 20.41 -14.09 7.43
N GLY A 298 19.78 -13.90 8.60
CA GLY A 298 20.50 -13.64 9.85
C GLY A 298 21.12 -12.25 9.94
N GLY A 299 20.69 -11.30 9.11
CA GLY A 299 21.18 -9.91 9.10
C GLY A 299 22.57 -9.75 8.50
N MET A 300 23.07 -10.78 7.80
CA MET A 300 24.34 -10.70 7.08
C MET A 300 24.21 -9.77 5.88
N ARG A 301 25.30 -9.08 5.55
CA ARG A 301 25.38 -8.21 4.37
C ARG A 301 26.50 -8.67 3.47
N HIS A 302 26.23 -8.70 2.17
CA HIS A 302 27.22 -9.04 1.16
C HIS A 302 27.38 -7.88 0.18
N ARG A 303 28.59 -7.31 0.13
CA ARG A 303 28.96 -6.20 -0.76
C ARG A 303 29.81 -6.73 -1.92
N PHE A 304 29.44 -6.40 -3.15
CA PHE A 304 30.08 -6.89 -4.36
C PHE A 304 29.89 -5.93 -5.54
N GLU A 305 30.69 -6.13 -6.58
CA GLU A 305 30.63 -5.36 -7.83
C GLU A 305 29.88 -6.13 -8.92
N LEU A 306 29.20 -5.41 -9.79
CA LEU A 306 28.59 -5.94 -11.02
C LEU A 306 28.70 -4.95 -12.18
N PRO A 307 28.79 -5.43 -13.44
CA PRO A 307 28.85 -4.56 -14.58
C PRO A 307 27.49 -3.92 -14.88
N ALA A 308 27.51 -2.66 -15.35
CA ALA A 308 26.36 -1.97 -15.93
C ALA A 308 26.35 -2.17 -17.47
N PRO A 309 25.17 -2.28 -18.12
CA PRO A 309 23.85 -2.15 -17.53
C PRO A 309 23.43 -3.33 -16.67
N ALA A 310 22.62 -3.08 -15.64
CA ALA A 310 22.20 -4.09 -14.67
C ALA A 310 20.76 -3.89 -14.20
N LEU A 311 20.23 -4.91 -13.50
CA LEU A 311 18.97 -4.81 -12.77
C LEU A 311 19.17 -5.13 -11.28
N LEU A 312 18.65 -4.27 -10.41
CA LEU A 312 18.67 -4.48 -8.96
C LEU A 312 17.24 -4.54 -8.43
N THR A 313 16.94 -5.52 -7.58
CA THR A 313 15.70 -5.48 -6.79
C THR A 313 16.00 -4.93 -5.39
N ILE A 314 15.40 -3.80 -5.05
CA ILE A 314 15.69 -3.01 -3.87
C ILE A 314 14.82 -3.46 -2.69
N GLN A 315 15.49 -3.70 -1.57
CA GLN A 315 14.92 -4.02 -0.27
C GLN A 315 14.65 -2.72 0.49
N THR A 316 13.64 -2.72 1.36
CA THR A 316 13.37 -1.58 2.24
C THR A 316 14.46 -1.46 3.34
N GLY A 317 14.58 -0.28 3.94
CA GLY A 317 15.47 -0.07 5.09
C GLY A 317 16.93 0.28 4.77
N GLY A 318 17.35 0.28 3.50
CA GLY A 318 18.65 0.85 3.10
C GLY A 318 18.66 2.38 3.09
N HIS A 319 17.59 2.99 2.58
CA HIS A 319 17.37 4.43 2.60
C HIS A 319 15.94 4.75 3.06
N THR A 320 15.75 5.96 3.58
CA THR A 320 14.42 6.48 3.95
C THR A 320 13.85 7.24 2.77
N PRO A 321 12.75 6.77 2.13
CA PRO A 321 12.16 7.48 0.99
C PRO A 321 11.73 8.90 1.34
N ARG A 322 12.01 9.84 0.45
CA ARG A 322 11.62 11.25 0.64
C ARG A 322 10.11 11.46 0.52
N TYR A 323 9.63 12.51 1.17
CA TYR A 323 8.25 12.97 1.05
C TYR A 323 8.11 14.03 -0.04
N ALA A 324 6.98 13.98 -0.76
CA ALA A 324 6.63 15.02 -1.72
C ALA A 324 6.01 16.23 -1.00
N THR A 325 6.53 17.43 -1.27
CA THR A 325 5.90 18.67 -0.78
C THR A 325 4.66 19.03 -1.60
N MET A 326 3.75 19.84 -1.04
CA MET A 326 2.57 20.33 -1.78
C MET A 326 2.91 21.03 -3.11
N ARG A 327 4.06 21.69 -3.17
CA ARG A 327 4.57 22.30 -4.41
C ARG A 327 4.91 21.23 -5.45
N MET A 328 5.64 20.19 -5.05
CA MET A 328 6.04 19.10 -5.95
C MET A 328 4.83 18.33 -6.45
N ILE A 329 3.83 18.09 -5.59
CA ILE A 329 2.54 17.46 -5.98
C ILE A 329 1.85 18.27 -7.09
N LYS A 330 1.79 19.61 -6.95
CA LYS A 330 1.20 20.48 -7.97
C LYS A 330 2.01 20.48 -9.28
N GLN A 331 3.33 20.37 -9.21
CA GLN A 331 4.20 20.29 -10.38
C GLN A 331 4.06 18.94 -11.10
N ALA A 332 3.94 17.84 -10.37
CA ALA A 332 3.79 16.49 -10.91
C ALA A 332 2.51 16.30 -11.74
N LYS A 333 1.43 17.03 -11.41
CA LYS A 333 0.22 17.06 -12.23
C LYS A 333 0.44 17.59 -13.64
N LYS A 334 1.51 18.37 -13.87
CA LYS A 334 1.87 18.91 -15.19
C LYS A 334 2.89 18.07 -15.94
N LYS A 335 3.55 17.11 -15.26
CA LYS A 335 4.51 16.21 -15.91
C LYS A 335 3.75 15.22 -16.79
N THR A 336 4.34 14.84 -17.92
CA THR A 336 3.74 13.89 -18.85
C THR A 336 3.79 12.47 -18.29
N ILE A 337 2.73 11.71 -18.51
CA ILE A 337 2.73 10.24 -18.40
C ILE A 337 2.56 9.74 -19.84
N ASP A 338 3.56 9.05 -20.35
CA ASP A 338 3.50 8.41 -21.67
C ASP A 338 2.70 7.11 -21.52
N VAL A 339 1.58 6.96 -22.22
CA VAL A 339 0.73 5.76 -22.15
C VAL A 339 0.93 4.93 -23.40
N LEU A 340 1.38 3.69 -23.22
CA LEU A 340 1.62 2.73 -24.29
C LEU A 340 0.57 1.62 -24.25
N ASP A 341 0.12 1.23 -25.45
CA ASP A 341 -0.77 0.08 -25.62
C ASP A 341 -0.02 -1.23 -25.35
N GLY A 342 -0.61 -2.07 -24.51
CA GLY A 342 -0.09 -3.37 -24.10
C GLY A 342 -0.63 -4.56 -24.90
N ALA A 343 -1.49 -4.36 -25.90
CA ALA A 343 -2.18 -5.43 -26.60
C ALA A 343 -1.25 -6.50 -27.22
N SER A 344 -0.04 -6.11 -27.64
CA SER A 344 0.97 -7.03 -28.20
C SER A 344 1.69 -7.90 -27.18
N ILE A 345 1.58 -7.59 -25.88
CA ILE A 345 2.22 -8.38 -24.82
C ILE A 345 1.51 -9.73 -24.73
N GLY A 346 0.18 -9.73 -24.59
CA GLY A 346 -0.65 -10.93 -24.46
C GLY A 346 -0.24 -11.86 -23.31
N LEU A 347 -0.96 -12.98 -23.16
CA LEU A 347 -0.71 -14.00 -22.12
C LEU A 347 -0.07 -15.29 -22.67
N ASP A 348 0.30 -15.33 -23.95
CA ASP A 348 0.78 -16.54 -24.64
C ASP A 348 2.08 -17.10 -24.06
N GLN A 349 2.84 -16.26 -23.36
CA GLN A 349 4.10 -16.61 -22.70
C GLN A 349 4.01 -16.47 -21.17
N SER A 350 2.80 -16.52 -20.60
CA SER A 350 2.64 -16.53 -19.14
C SER A 350 3.26 -17.79 -18.55
N GLY A 351 3.97 -17.65 -17.44
CA GLY A 351 4.53 -18.76 -16.67
C GLY A 351 3.53 -19.41 -15.72
N ALA A 352 2.46 -18.68 -15.37
CA ALA A 352 1.38 -19.16 -14.52
C ALA A 352 0.01 -18.64 -14.98
N GLN A 353 -1.04 -19.35 -14.55
CA GLN A 353 -2.44 -18.92 -14.67
C GLN A 353 -3.14 -19.17 -13.34
N LEU A 354 -3.85 -18.16 -12.85
CA LEU A 354 -4.67 -18.28 -11.66
C LEU A 354 -5.84 -19.23 -11.94
N ARG A 355 -6.03 -20.23 -11.08
CA ARG A 355 -7.14 -21.18 -11.20
C ARG A 355 -8.29 -20.89 -10.27
N ARG A 356 -7.98 -20.43 -9.06
CA ARG A 356 -8.95 -20.17 -8.01
C ARG A 356 -8.29 -19.44 -6.85
N LEU A 357 -9.02 -18.52 -6.23
CA LEU A 357 -8.76 -17.96 -4.92
C LEU A 357 -9.63 -18.67 -3.88
N THR A 358 -9.07 -18.89 -2.69
CA THR A 358 -9.81 -19.43 -1.55
C THR A 358 -9.32 -18.75 -0.29
N VAL A 359 -10.23 -18.40 0.62
CA VAL A 359 -9.86 -17.97 1.97
C VAL A 359 -9.33 -19.18 2.73
N PRO A 360 -8.15 -19.11 3.34
CA PRO A 360 -7.60 -20.23 4.10
C PRO A 360 -8.54 -20.60 5.25
N VAL A 361 -8.80 -21.91 5.40
CA VAL A 361 -9.62 -22.42 6.49
C VAL A 361 -8.90 -22.16 7.81
N LYS A 362 -9.53 -21.43 8.73
CA LYS A 362 -9.01 -21.21 10.07
C LYS A 362 -8.96 -22.56 10.81
N SER A 363 -7.80 -23.24 10.80
CA SER A 363 -7.61 -24.44 11.62
C SER A 363 -7.37 -24.01 13.07
N GLY A 364 -8.39 -24.15 13.90
CA GLY A 364 -8.43 -23.64 15.27
C GLY A 364 -7.38 -24.25 16.20
N GLN A 365 -6.40 -23.44 16.59
CA GLN A 365 -5.65 -23.59 17.85
C GLN A 365 -5.45 -22.25 18.59
N ALA A 366 -6.04 -21.17 18.07
CA ALA A 366 -5.99 -19.86 18.72
C ALA A 366 -7.20 -19.71 19.63
N GLU A 367 -6.96 -19.42 20.90
CA GLU A 367 -7.97 -19.00 21.87
C GLU A 367 -7.89 -17.48 22.00
N MET A 368 -9.02 -16.80 21.85
CA MET A 368 -9.08 -15.36 22.10
C MET A 368 -9.24 -15.12 23.59
N LEU A 369 -8.34 -14.34 24.19
CA LEU A 369 -8.42 -13.98 25.59
C LEU A 369 -9.33 -12.76 25.75
N GLU A 370 -10.41 -12.92 26.50
CA GLU A 370 -11.39 -11.86 26.76
C GLU A 370 -11.24 -11.29 28.18
N GLY A 371 -11.68 -10.05 28.37
CA GLY A 371 -11.69 -9.37 29.67
C GLY A 371 -10.94 -8.05 29.67
N SER A 372 -10.71 -7.50 30.86
CA SER A 372 -9.91 -6.30 31.06
C SER A 372 -8.43 -6.54 30.74
N ALA A 373 -7.69 -5.47 30.48
CA ALA A 373 -6.24 -5.55 30.22
C ALA A 373 -5.48 -6.28 31.35
N ALA A 374 -5.90 -6.12 32.61
CA ALA A 374 -5.30 -6.80 33.75
C ALA A 374 -5.57 -8.32 33.74
N GLU A 375 -6.77 -8.74 33.35
CA GLU A 375 -7.16 -10.16 33.25
C GLU A 375 -6.44 -10.85 32.09
N ILE A 376 -6.36 -10.20 30.94
CA ILE A 376 -5.60 -10.69 29.77
C ILE A 376 -4.11 -10.82 30.12
N ALA A 377 -3.51 -9.80 30.76
CA ALA A 377 -2.11 -9.85 31.17
C ALA A 377 -1.83 -10.99 32.16
N LYS A 378 -2.75 -11.23 33.10
CA LYS A 378 -2.67 -12.37 34.03
C LYS A 378 -2.76 -13.70 33.29
N ALA A 379 -3.72 -13.86 32.39
CA ALA A 379 -3.87 -15.07 31.59
C ALA A 379 -2.62 -15.38 30.75
N ILE A 380 -2.02 -14.35 30.13
CA ILE A 380 -0.74 -14.48 29.42
C ILE A 380 0.38 -14.95 30.37
N ALA A 381 0.50 -14.32 31.54
CA ALA A 381 1.52 -14.69 32.52
C ALA A 381 1.36 -16.14 32.99
N ASP A 382 0.13 -16.60 33.21
CA ASP A 382 -0.15 -17.97 33.62
C ASP A 382 0.15 -18.99 32.50
N ILE A 383 -0.14 -18.65 31.23
CA ILE A 383 0.27 -19.47 30.07
C ILE A 383 1.79 -19.61 30.00
N VAL A 384 2.53 -18.51 30.23
CA VAL A 384 4.00 -18.51 30.23
C VAL A 384 4.55 -19.38 31.37
N ARG A 385 4.04 -19.22 32.60
CA ARG A 385 4.44 -20.07 33.75
C ARG A 385 4.20 -21.54 33.49
N LYS A 386 3.01 -21.89 33.00
CA LYS A 386 2.65 -23.25 32.63
C LYS A 386 3.61 -23.84 31.59
N LYS A 387 4.00 -23.08 30.56
CA LYS A 387 4.98 -23.54 29.55
C LYS A 387 6.40 -23.65 30.10
N ARG A 388 6.73 -22.91 31.16
CA ARG A 388 8.02 -23.00 31.87
C ARG A 388 8.04 -24.10 32.94
N GLY A 389 6.90 -24.68 33.28
CA GLY A 389 6.76 -25.72 34.31
C GLY A 389 6.73 -25.18 35.74
N GLU A 390 6.37 -23.90 35.92
CA GLU A 390 6.25 -23.21 37.22
C GLU A 390 4.85 -23.34 37.84
#